data_AF-A0A969VHG1-F1
#
_entry.id   AF-A0A969VHG1-F1
#
_cell.length_a   1.000
_cell.length_b   1.000
_cell.length_c   1.000
_cell.angle_alpha   90.00
_cell.angle_beta   90.00
_cell.angle_gamma   90.00
#
_symmetry.space_group_name_H-M   'P 1'
#
loop_
_entity.id
_entity.type
_entity.pdbx_description
1 polymer ?
#
loop_
_entity_poly.entity_id
_entity_poly.type
_entity_poly.pdbx_seq_one_letter_code
_entity_poly.pdbx_strand_id
1 'polypeptide(L)' 'MVESGFLGSQRRAADLLNLSPDERYRHFVENRPGIARRAPQYLLVSFLGTTPESLARIRGRMARPTGAS' A
#
# COMPACT_ATOMS: atom_id res chain seq x y z
N MET A 1 17.61 25.04 -0.67
CA MET A 1 17.24 23.64 -0.34
C MET A 1 15.73 23.51 -0.38
N VAL A 2 15.15 23.52 -1.58
CA VAL A 2 13.70 23.34 -1.81
C VAL A 2 13.51 22.45 -3.04
N GLU A 3 14.25 21.35 -3.13
CA GLU A 3 14.17 20.44 -4.29
C GLU A 3 13.73 19.01 -3.92
N SER A 4 13.68 18.67 -2.64
CA SER A 4 13.46 17.27 -2.21
C SER A 4 12.00 16.87 -1.99
N GLY A 5 11.03 17.80 -2.14
CA GLY A 5 9.61 17.52 -1.91
C GLY A 5 8.83 17.09 -3.15
N PHE A 6 9.30 17.45 -4.36
CA PHE A 6 8.51 17.32 -5.58
C PHE A 6 8.53 15.90 -6.18
N LEU A 7 9.67 15.19 -6.05
CA LEU A 7 9.83 13.82 -6.54
C LEU A 7 8.94 12.80 -5.82
N GLY A 8 8.59 13.05 -4.55
CA GLY A 8 7.70 12.19 -3.77
C GLY A 8 6.23 12.26 -4.22
N SER A 9 5.80 13.37 -4.80
CA SER A 9 4.42 13.57 -5.27
C SER A 9 4.19 12.95 -6.65
N GLN A 10 5.18 13.07 -7.55
CA GLN A 10 5.10 12.48 -8.90
C GLN A 10 5.08 10.94 -8.86
N ARG A 11 5.89 10.34 -7.97
CA ARG A 11 5.91 8.88 -7.79
C ARG A 11 4.56 8.34 -7.34
N ARG A 12 3.91 9.02 -6.38
CA ARG A 12 2.60 8.61 -5.86
C ARG A 12 1.50 8.67 -6.93
N ALA A 13 1.47 9.70 -7.75
CA ALA A 13 0.47 9.78 -8.83
C ALA A 13 0.68 8.67 -9.87
N ALA A 14 1.93 8.35 -10.23
CA ALA A 14 2.25 7.24 -11.11
C ALA A 14 1.90 5.87 -10.50
N ASP A 15 2.21 5.65 -9.21
CA ASP A 15 1.84 4.43 -8.47
C ASP A 15 0.31 4.26 -8.36
N LEU A 16 -0.45 5.36 -8.27
CA LEU A 16 -1.92 5.32 -8.27
C LEU A 16 -2.50 4.94 -9.64
N LEU A 17 -1.80 5.26 -10.74
CA LEU A 17 -2.24 5.03 -12.12
C LEU A 17 -1.77 3.69 -12.70
N ASN A 18 -0.60 3.18 -12.28
CA ASN A 18 -0.03 1.94 -12.80
C ASN A 18 -0.23 0.72 -11.89
N LEU A 19 -0.35 0.89 -10.57
CA LEU A 19 -0.40 -0.25 -9.65
C LEU A 19 -1.82 -0.59 -9.24
N SER A 20 -2.11 -1.90 -9.26
CA SER A 20 -3.31 -2.46 -8.65
C SER A 20 -3.33 -2.18 -7.13
N PRO A 21 -4.50 -2.14 -6.49
CA PRO A 21 -4.60 -1.86 -5.05
C PRO A 21 -3.79 -2.84 -4.17
N ASP A 22 -3.65 -4.09 -4.60
CA ASP A 22 -2.77 -5.11 -4.00
C ASP A 22 -1.28 -4.72 -4.09
N GLU A 23 -0.78 -4.40 -5.28
CA GLU A 23 0.58 -3.92 -5.48
C GLU A 23 0.86 -2.63 -4.72
N ARG A 24 -0.09 -1.69 -4.68
CA ARG A 24 0.05 -0.44 -3.93
C ARG A 24 0.20 -0.68 -2.43
N TYR A 25 -0.59 -1.60 -1.87
CA TYR A 25 -0.43 -1.98 -0.47
C TYR A 25 0.89 -2.70 -0.23
N ARG A 26 1.30 -3.60 -1.13
CA ARG A 26 2.60 -4.29 -1.05
C ARG A 26 3.74 -3.28 -1.06
N HIS A 27 3.75 -2.37 -2.02
CA HIS A 27 4.76 -1.31 -2.14
C HIS A 27 4.77 -0.41 -0.89
N PHE A 28 3.60 -0.09 -0.32
CA PHE A 28 3.51 0.66 0.94
C PHE A 28 4.10 -0.11 2.13
N VAL A 29 3.81 -1.40 2.25
CA VAL A 29 4.36 -2.27 3.30
C VAL A 29 5.87 -2.42 3.16
N GLU A 30 6.39 -2.54 1.93
CA GLU A 30 7.82 -2.65 1.65
C GLU A 30 8.58 -1.35 1.94
N ASN A 31 8.02 -0.21 1.54
CA ASN A 31 8.63 1.10 1.77
C ASN A 31 8.49 1.57 3.22
N ARG A 32 7.42 1.19 3.91
CA ARG A 32 7.08 1.68 5.27
C ARG A 32 6.50 0.59 6.17
N PRO A 33 7.25 -0.50 6.45
CA PRO A 33 6.74 -1.64 7.20
C PRO A 33 6.33 -1.28 8.63
N GLY A 34 7.06 -0.35 9.27
CA GLY A 34 6.73 0.11 10.63
C GLY A 34 5.38 0.82 10.74
N ILE A 35 5.02 1.60 9.71
CA ILE A 35 3.72 2.27 9.64
C ILE A 35 2.64 1.26 9.28
N ALA A 36 2.87 0.44 8.26
CA ALA A 36 1.88 -0.55 7.83
C ALA A 36 1.47 -1.54 8.94
N ARG A 37 2.38 -1.86 9.87
CA ARG A 37 2.11 -2.77 11.00
C ARG A 37 1.33 -2.11 12.14
N ARG A 38 1.38 -0.78 12.27
CA ARG A 38 0.73 -0.02 13.36
C ARG A 38 -0.47 0.80 12.90
N ALA A 39 -0.58 1.04 11.60
CA ALA A 39 -1.64 1.85 11.02
C ALA A 39 -2.99 1.11 11.12
N PRO A 40 -4.05 1.81 11.57
CA PRO A 40 -5.38 1.23 11.59
C PRO A 40 -5.93 1.07 10.17
N GLN A 41 -6.80 0.07 9.99
CA GLN A 41 -7.24 -0.39 8.68
C GLN A 41 -7.94 0.71 7.86
N TYR A 42 -8.81 1.52 8.48
CA TYR A 42 -9.51 2.62 7.80
C TYR A 42 -8.54 3.68 7.22
N LEU A 43 -7.41 3.90 7.90
CA LEU A 43 -6.40 4.87 7.50
C LEU A 43 -5.64 4.37 6.26
N LEU A 44 -5.36 3.07 6.22
CA LEU A 44 -4.77 2.42 5.04
C LEU A 44 -5.72 2.48 3.83
N VAL A 45 -7.02 2.20 4.03
CA VAL A 45 -8.05 2.29 3.00
C VAL A 45 -8.07 3.69 2.39
N SER A 46 -8.13 4.72 3.25
CA SER A 46 -8.15 6.12 2.83
C SER A 46 -6.84 6.57 2.18
N PHE A 47 -5.69 6.09 2.67
CA PHE A 47 -4.37 6.44 2.15
C PHE A 47 -4.06 5.78 0.80
N LEU A 48 -4.48 4.53 0.61
CA LEU A 48 -4.22 3.74 -0.59
C LEU A 48 -5.28 3.96 -1.66
N GLY A 49 -6.39 4.63 -1.35
CA GLY A 49 -7.52 4.82 -2.26
C GLY A 49 -8.13 3.47 -2.66
N THR A 50 -8.28 2.56 -1.72
CA THR A 50 -8.86 1.23 -1.93
C THR A 50 -10.10 1.04 -1.05
N THR A 51 -10.73 -0.14 -1.09
CA THR A 51 -11.86 -0.49 -0.22
C THR A 51 -11.40 -1.34 0.97
N PRO A 52 -12.11 -1.31 2.10
CA PRO A 52 -11.79 -2.16 3.25
C PRO A 52 -11.83 -3.65 2.90
N GLU A 53 -12.75 -4.08 2.03
CA GLU A 53 -12.81 -5.45 1.52
C GLU A 53 -11.57 -5.83 0.70
N SER A 54 -11.13 -4.93 -0.20
CA SER A 54 -9.90 -5.14 -0.97
C SER A 54 -8.70 -5.27 -0.04
N LEU A 55 -8.56 -4.36 0.92
CA LEU A 55 -7.47 -4.40 1.89
C LEU A 55 -7.50 -5.66 2.76
N ALA A 56 -8.67 -6.10 3.21
CA ALA A 56 -8.84 -7.34 3.96
C ALA A 56 -8.45 -8.57 3.11
N ARG A 57 -8.91 -8.64 1.86
CA ARG A 57 -8.54 -9.70 0.91
C ARG A 57 -7.03 -9.73 0.65
N ILE A 58 -6.40 -8.58 0.48
CA ILE A 58 -4.96 -8.46 0.26
C ILE A 58 -4.19 -8.95 1.50
N ARG A 59 -4.55 -8.48 2.70
CA ARG A 59 -3.93 -8.94 3.95
C ARG A 59 -4.10 -10.44 4.16
N GLY A 60 -5.28 -11.00 3.82
CA GLY A 60 -5.52 -12.45 3.87
C GLY A 60 -4.61 -13.23 2.92
N ARG A 61 -4.40 -12.73 1.69
CA ARG A 61 -3.45 -13.33 0.73
C ARG A 61 -1.99 -13.22 1.18
N MET A 62 -1.59 -12.15 1.86
CA MET A 62 -0.23 -12.02 2.40
C MET A 62 0.00 -12.87 3.65
N ALA A 63 -0.99 -12.97 4.52
CA ALA A 63 -0.91 -13.75 5.77
C ALA A 63 -0.92 -15.25 5.52
N ARG A 64 -1.50 -15.69 4.40
CA ARG A 64 -1.43 -17.07 3.93
C ARG A 64 -0.34 -17.14 2.86
N PRO A 65 0.94 -17.37 3.23
CA PRO A 65 1.93 -17.73 2.23
C PRO A 65 1.36 -18.95 1.51
N THR A 66 1.31 -18.91 0.18
CA THR A 66 0.87 -20.03 -0.64
C THR A 66 1.85 -21.19 -0.44
N GLY A 67 1.64 -21.95 0.63
CA GLY A 67 1.99 -23.35 0.78
C GLY A 67 0.71 -24.14 0.58
N ALA A 68 0.26 -24.21 -0.67
CA ALA A 68 -0.69 -25.21 -1.13
C ALA A 68 -0.18 -25.59 -2.53
N SER A 69 0.88 -26.42 -2.48
CA SER A 69 1.23 -27.31 -3.58
C SER A 69 0.15 -28.40 -3.71
#